data_AF-A0A956HY93-F1
#
_entry.id   AF-A0A956HY93-F1
#
_cell.length_a   1.000
_cell.length_b   1.000
_cell.length_c   1.000
_cell.angle_alpha   90.00
_cell.angle_beta   90.00
_cell.angle_gamma   90.00
#
_symmetry.space_group_name_H-M   'P 1'
#
loop_
_entity.id
_entity.type
_entity.pdbx_description
1 polymer ?
#
loop_
_entity_poly.entity_id
_entity_poly.type
_entity_poly.pdbx_seq_one_letter_code
_entity_poly.pdbx_strand_id
1 'polypeptide(L)'
;MNDHREVPTTQGPAEDVLPPSPATVAAESDADGLSDVEQLGLGAAIVSLSYVFWICGGMEMVERLAYYGVKAVATLYAKDPVSKGGLGVTMSDFGNILLFWALAQSLIPIFTGGLSDRYGYKETIFVSTVVKILGYLTMFAFTNYWGFFAGAMLLATGTAIFKPGIQGTLV
;
A
#
# COMPACT_ATOMS: atom_id res chain seq x y z
N MET A 1 -64.21 48.57 3.29
CA MET A 1 -64.04 49.42 2.09
C MET A 1 -62.72 48.99 1.45
N ASN A 2 -62.82 48.29 0.32
CA ASN A 2 -61.71 47.76 -0.48
C ASN A 2 -60.66 48.82 -0.81
N ASP A 3 -59.40 48.40 -1.00
CA ASP A 3 -58.67 48.72 -2.24
C ASP A 3 -57.53 47.71 -2.46
N HIS A 4 -57.86 46.58 -3.10
CA HIS A 4 -56.89 45.73 -3.78
C HIS A 4 -56.48 46.48 -5.05
N ARG A 5 -55.32 47.14 -5.04
CA ARG A 5 -54.73 47.69 -6.25
C ARG A 5 -54.08 46.57 -7.03
N GLU A 6 -54.80 46.10 -8.05
CA GLU A 6 -54.27 45.21 -9.08
C GLU A 6 -53.12 45.91 -9.82
N VAL A 7 -51.96 45.27 -9.82
CA VAL A 7 -50.86 45.62 -10.72
C VAL A 7 -51.18 44.99 -12.08
N PRO A 8 -51.21 45.73 -13.20
CA PRO A 8 -51.52 45.15 -14.50
C PRO A 8 -50.38 44.23 -14.93
N THR A 9 -50.67 42.94 -15.03
CA THR A 9 -49.80 41.96 -15.69
C THR A 9 -49.79 42.26 -17.19
N THR A 10 -48.77 42.96 -17.69
CA THR A 10 -48.46 42.98 -19.11
C THR A 10 -47.87 41.62 -19.49
N GLN A 11 -48.75 40.65 -19.75
CA GLN A 11 -48.42 39.47 -20.54
C GLN A 11 -48.10 39.96 -21.96
N GLY A 12 -46.81 40.14 -22.25
CA GLY A 12 -46.34 40.09 -23.64
C GLY A 12 -46.65 38.71 -24.22
N PRO A 13 -46.87 38.57 -25.53
CA PRO A 13 -47.23 37.30 -26.13
C PRO A 13 -46.16 36.27 -25.76
N ALA A 14 -46.61 35.13 -25.22
CA ALA A 14 -45.76 33.99 -24.96
C ALA A 14 -45.04 33.64 -26.27
N GLU A 15 -43.74 33.91 -26.34
CA GLU A 15 -42.90 33.24 -27.30
C GLU A 15 -43.11 31.75 -27.04
N ASP A 16 -43.75 31.10 -28.01
CA ASP A 16 -43.91 29.66 -28.07
C ASP A 16 -42.50 29.08 -28.26
N VAL A 17 -41.78 28.97 -27.14
CA VAL A 17 -40.51 28.27 -27.07
C VAL A 17 -40.87 26.81 -27.26
N LEU A 18 -40.93 26.38 -28.53
CA LEU A 18 -41.04 24.99 -28.91
C LEU A 18 -40.03 24.20 -28.07
N PRO A 19 -40.45 23.11 -27.39
CA PRO A 19 -39.50 22.29 -26.64
C PRO A 19 -38.34 21.91 -27.57
N PRO A 20 -37.08 21.94 -27.09
CA PRO A 20 -35.93 21.64 -27.92
C PRO A 20 -36.16 20.32 -28.64
N SER A 21 -35.89 20.31 -29.95
CA SER A 21 -36.05 19.12 -30.78
C SER A 21 -35.37 17.92 -30.09
N PRO A 22 -35.94 16.70 -30.15
CA PRO A 22 -35.32 15.51 -29.55
C PRO A 22 -33.86 15.29 -29.99
N ALA A 23 -33.52 15.77 -31.19
CA ALA A 23 -32.16 15.76 -31.72
C ALA A 23 -31.21 16.73 -30.98
N THR A 24 -31.71 17.88 -30.52
CA THR A 24 -30.95 18.88 -29.74
C THR A 24 -30.67 18.34 -28.34
N VAL A 25 -31.67 17.71 -27.70
CA VAL A 25 -31.52 17.10 -26.37
C VAL A 25 -30.58 15.88 -26.41
N ALA A 26 -30.68 15.06 -27.46
CA ALA A 26 -29.77 13.93 -27.65
C ALA A 26 -28.31 14.40 -27.88
N ALA A 27 -28.11 15.44 -28.70
CA ALA A 27 -26.79 16.00 -28.96
C ALA A 27 -26.16 16.68 -27.73
N GLU A 28 -26.96 17.33 -26.88
CA GLU A 28 -26.47 17.89 -25.59
C GLU A 28 -26.12 16.78 -24.59
N SER A 29 -26.92 15.69 -24.51
CA SER A 29 -26.61 14.56 -23.62
C SER A 29 -25.41 13.73 -24.05
N ASP A 30 -25.17 13.60 -25.36
CA ASP A 30 -23.97 12.96 -25.90
C ASP A 30 -22.74 13.86 -25.71
N ALA A 31 -22.88 15.20 -25.78
CA ALA A 31 -21.78 16.11 -25.52
C ALA A 31 -21.38 16.16 -24.03
N ASP A 32 -22.35 16.09 -23.11
CA ASP A 32 -22.15 16.07 -21.65
C ASP A 32 -21.57 14.72 -21.18
N GLY A 33 -22.05 13.61 -21.74
CA GLY A 33 -21.50 12.28 -21.46
C GLY A 33 -20.09 12.03 -22.00
N LEU A 34 -19.67 12.78 -23.03
CA LEU A 34 -18.32 12.67 -23.60
C LEU A 34 -17.31 13.62 -22.94
N SER A 35 -17.74 14.71 -22.29
CA SER A 35 -16.89 15.63 -21.54
C SER A 35 -16.61 15.16 -20.10
N ASP A 36 -17.56 14.44 -19.48
CA ASP A 36 -17.31 13.70 -18.23
C ASP A 36 -16.28 12.56 -18.42
N VAL A 37 -16.17 12.07 -19.66
CA VAL A 37 -15.19 11.06 -20.10
C VAL A 37 -13.95 11.72 -20.70
N GLU A 38 -13.79 13.06 -20.65
CA GLU A 38 -12.53 13.73 -20.98
C GLU A 38 -11.48 13.33 -19.94
N GLN A 39 -10.92 12.17 -20.27
CA GLN A 39 -9.92 11.35 -19.63
C GLN A 39 -9.15 12.14 -18.57
N LEU A 40 -9.35 11.76 -17.30
CA LEU A 40 -8.23 11.78 -16.38
C LEU A 40 -7.08 11.07 -17.11
N GLY A 41 -6.16 11.85 -17.66
CA GLY A 41 -4.94 11.30 -18.22
C GLY A 41 -4.33 10.37 -17.18
N LEU A 42 -3.61 9.33 -17.60
CA LEU A 42 -3.07 8.31 -16.70
C LEU A 42 -2.48 8.89 -15.39
N GLY A 43 -1.81 10.04 -15.46
CA GLY A 43 -1.29 10.77 -14.31
C GLY A 43 -2.36 11.32 -13.36
N ALA A 44 -3.45 11.90 -13.86
CA ALA A 44 -4.55 12.41 -13.05
C ALA A 44 -5.32 11.27 -12.38
N ALA A 45 -5.45 10.11 -13.03
CA ALA A 45 -6.02 8.89 -12.43
C ALA A 45 -5.13 8.28 -11.34
N ILE A 46 -3.80 8.36 -11.49
CA ILE A 46 -2.86 7.90 -10.46
C ILE A 46 -2.90 8.86 -9.25
N VAL A 47 -2.93 10.17 -9.47
CA VAL A 47 -2.97 11.16 -8.39
C VAL A 47 -4.34 11.19 -7.69
N SER A 48 -5.42 10.80 -8.36
CA SER A 48 -6.76 10.70 -7.74
C SER A 48 -6.93 9.50 -6.81
N LEU A 49 -5.95 8.58 -6.75
CA LEU A 49 -5.94 7.46 -5.79
C LEU A 49 -5.94 7.97 -4.34
N SER A 50 -6.57 7.21 -3.45
CA SER A 50 -6.78 7.62 -2.06
C SER A 50 -5.47 7.88 -1.31
N TYR A 51 -5.49 8.77 -0.31
CA TYR A 51 -4.33 9.01 0.56
C TYR A 51 -3.79 7.73 1.23
N VAL A 52 -4.68 6.78 1.54
CA VAL A 52 -4.32 5.47 2.10
C VAL A 52 -3.47 4.66 1.12
N PHE A 53 -3.80 4.69 -0.17
CA PHE A 53 -3.01 4.03 -1.22
C PHE A 53 -1.58 4.57 -1.24
N TRP A 54 -1.40 5.90 -1.21
CA TRP A 54 -0.07 6.50 -1.25
C TRP A 54 0.78 6.19 0.00
N ILE A 55 0.18 6.16 1.19
CA ILE A 55 0.89 5.72 2.41
C ILE A 55 1.28 4.25 2.32
N CYS A 56 0.33 3.37 2.00
CA CYS A 56 0.57 1.93 1.93
C CYS A 56 1.60 1.59 0.85
N GLY A 57 1.50 2.22 -0.32
CA GLY A 57 2.46 2.08 -1.41
C GLY A 57 3.85 2.58 -1.02
N GLY A 58 3.95 3.76 -0.39
CA GLY A 58 5.23 4.26 0.13
C GLY A 58 5.85 3.35 1.19
N MET A 59 5.03 2.83 2.10
CA MET A 59 5.46 1.89 3.13
C MET A 59 5.95 0.57 2.53
N GLU A 60 5.25 0.02 1.53
CA GLU A 60 5.69 -1.17 0.81
C GLU A 60 7.02 -0.89 0.09
N MET A 61 7.17 0.24 -0.60
CA MET A 61 8.41 0.58 -1.31
C MET A 61 9.62 0.63 -0.36
N VAL A 62 9.48 1.23 0.83
CA VAL A 62 10.52 1.25 1.86
C VAL A 62 10.82 -0.15 2.38
N GLU A 63 9.79 -0.96 2.61
CA GLU A 63 9.94 -2.35 3.03
C GLU A 63 10.74 -3.18 2.03
N ARG A 64 10.41 -3.05 0.73
CA ARG A 64 11.12 -3.74 -0.35
C ARG A 64 12.56 -3.29 -0.46
N LEU A 65 12.81 -1.98 -0.37
CA LEU A 65 14.16 -1.43 -0.40
C LEU A 65 15.02 -2.00 0.73
N ALA A 66 14.50 -2.00 1.96
CA ALA A 66 15.19 -2.57 3.11
C ALA A 66 15.42 -4.09 2.97
N TYR A 67 14.43 -4.82 2.49
CA TYR A 67 14.52 -6.27 2.30
C TYR A 67 15.57 -6.66 1.25
N TYR A 68 15.53 -6.05 0.06
CA TYR A 68 16.50 -6.35 -0.99
C TYR A 68 17.89 -5.78 -0.67
N GLY A 69 17.95 -4.61 -0.03
CA GLY A 69 19.20 -4.02 0.43
C GLY A 69 19.94 -4.94 1.39
N VAL A 70 19.25 -5.41 2.44
CA VAL A 70 19.85 -6.35 3.40
C VAL A 70 20.18 -7.68 2.74
N LYS A 71 19.32 -8.24 1.88
CA LYS A 71 19.61 -9.51 1.20
C LYS A 71 20.87 -9.45 0.32
N ALA A 72 21.10 -8.32 -0.36
CA ALA A 72 22.28 -8.10 -1.18
C ALA A 72 23.56 -8.06 -0.34
N VAL A 73 23.57 -7.29 0.76
CA VAL A 73 24.77 -7.15 1.61
C VAL A 73 24.96 -8.30 2.58
N ALA A 74 23.89 -8.94 3.06
CA ALA A 74 23.93 -10.05 4.00
C ALA A 74 24.71 -11.25 3.45
N THR A 75 24.59 -11.51 2.15
CA THR A 75 25.32 -12.61 1.50
C THR A 75 26.83 -12.33 1.47
N LEU A 76 27.22 -11.08 1.23
CA LEU A 76 28.62 -10.65 1.27
C LEU A 76 29.15 -10.71 2.71
N TYR A 77 28.41 -10.13 3.66
CA TYR A 77 28.73 -10.15 5.08
C TYR A 77 28.90 -11.57 5.63
N ALA A 78 28.01 -12.50 5.27
CA ALA A 78 28.06 -13.87 5.74
C ALA A 78 29.30 -14.62 5.22
N LYS A 79 29.66 -14.41 3.94
CA LYS A 79 30.76 -15.13 3.29
C LYS A 79 32.13 -14.51 3.54
N ASP A 80 32.20 -13.21 3.83
CA ASP A 80 33.48 -12.55 4.06
C ASP A 80 34.17 -13.05 5.33
N PRO A 81 35.51 -13.19 5.33
CA PRO A 81 36.26 -13.63 6.50
C PRO A 81 36.07 -12.70 7.69
N VAL A 82 36.14 -13.27 8.91
CA VAL A 82 36.08 -12.49 10.17
C VAL A 82 37.18 -11.43 10.24
N SER A 83 38.33 -11.68 9.62
CA SER A 83 39.44 -10.71 9.54
C SER A 83 39.11 -9.43 8.77
N LYS A 84 38.08 -9.45 7.91
CA LYS A 84 37.55 -8.27 7.19
C LYS A 84 36.29 -7.70 7.83
N GLY A 85 35.87 -8.22 8.99
CA GLY A 85 34.62 -7.83 9.65
C GLY A 85 33.37 -8.57 9.15
N GLY A 86 33.53 -9.65 8.37
CA GLY A 86 32.44 -10.54 7.99
C GLY A 86 32.12 -11.60 9.05
N LEU A 87 31.04 -12.35 8.85
CA LEU A 87 30.62 -13.43 9.75
C LEU A 87 31.51 -14.68 9.61
N GLY A 88 32.17 -14.85 8.47
CA GLY A 88 33.08 -15.97 8.19
C GLY A 88 32.42 -17.34 8.23
N VAL A 89 31.13 -17.44 7.91
CA VAL A 89 30.37 -18.68 8.03
C VAL A 89 30.51 -19.57 6.81
N THR A 90 30.39 -20.88 7.02
CA THR A 90 30.43 -21.84 5.92
C THR A 90 29.21 -21.68 5.01
N MET A 91 29.32 -22.10 3.74
CA MET A 91 28.17 -22.09 2.82
C MET A 91 27.00 -22.94 3.33
N SER A 92 27.28 -24.02 4.07
CA SER A 92 26.26 -24.88 4.69
C SER A 92 25.48 -24.12 5.77
N ASP A 93 26.17 -23.39 6.64
CA ASP A 93 25.52 -22.65 7.73
C ASP A 93 24.66 -21.50 7.19
N PHE A 94 25.13 -20.80 6.17
CA PHE A 94 24.35 -19.80 5.47
C PHE A 94 23.11 -20.40 4.79
N GLY A 95 23.25 -21.59 4.20
CA GLY A 95 22.14 -22.37 3.66
C GLY A 95 21.07 -22.67 4.71
N ASN A 96 21.47 -23.01 5.94
CA ASN A 96 20.54 -23.22 7.05
C ASN A 96 19.76 -21.94 7.39
N ILE A 97 20.42 -20.77 7.43
CA ILE A 97 19.72 -19.49 7.66
C ILE A 97 18.64 -19.29 6.60
N LEU A 98 18.96 -19.47 5.32
CA LEU A 98 18.00 -19.30 4.23
C LEU A 98 16.84 -20.30 4.29
N LEU A 99 17.12 -21.55 4.65
CA LEU A 99 16.11 -22.59 4.82
C LEU A 99 15.11 -22.21 5.92
N PHE A 100 15.59 -21.94 7.13
CA PHE A 100 14.71 -21.56 8.25
C PHE A 100 13.99 -20.24 8.00
N TRP A 101 14.65 -19.30 7.32
CA TRP A 101 14.07 -18.04 6.93
C TRP A 101 12.89 -18.25 5.95
N ALA A 102 13.06 -19.10 4.94
CA ALA A 102 12.00 -19.43 3.99
C ALA A 102 10.83 -20.20 4.66
N LEU A 103 11.13 -21.09 5.61
CA LEU A 103 10.13 -21.81 6.39
C LEU A 103 9.32 -20.85 7.27
N ALA A 104 9.99 -19.95 8.01
CA ALA A 104 9.32 -18.94 8.82
C ALA A 104 8.39 -18.07 7.96
N GLN A 105 8.87 -17.61 6.79
CA GLN A 105 8.04 -16.82 5.87
C GLN A 105 6.88 -17.58 5.23
N SER A 106 6.93 -18.91 5.18
CA SER A 106 5.87 -19.74 4.62
C SER A 106 4.82 -20.14 5.67
N LEU A 107 5.27 -20.44 6.89
CA LEU A 107 4.41 -20.96 7.95
C LEU A 107 3.70 -19.85 8.73
N ILE A 108 4.39 -18.74 9.01
CA ILE A 108 3.85 -17.67 9.85
C ILE A 108 2.61 -16.98 9.22
N PRO A 109 2.58 -16.67 7.90
CA PRO A 109 1.42 -16.00 7.31
C PRO A 109 0.11 -16.77 7.45
N ILE A 110 0.18 -18.11 7.52
CA ILE A 110 -0.99 -18.99 7.68
C ILE A 110 -1.74 -18.64 8.98
N PHE A 111 -1.00 -18.35 10.04
CA PHE A 111 -1.59 -18.01 11.34
C PHE A 111 -1.88 -16.52 11.45
N THR A 112 -1.02 -15.67 10.88
CA THR A 112 -1.12 -14.22 11.07
C THR A 112 -2.20 -13.57 10.22
N GLY A 113 -2.60 -14.18 9.09
CA GLY A 113 -3.73 -13.71 8.29
C GLY A 113 -5.05 -13.76 9.07
N GLY A 114 -5.34 -14.88 9.74
CA GLY A 114 -6.53 -14.97 10.60
C GLY A 114 -6.45 -14.06 11.84
N LEU A 115 -5.24 -13.72 12.29
CA LEU A 115 -5.04 -12.77 13.37
C LEU A 115 -5.31 -11.32 12.92
N SER A 116 -4.87 -10.94 11.72
CA SER A 116 -5.10 -9.59 11.19
C SER A 116 -6.58 -9.29 10.98
N ASP A 117 -7.36 -10.31 10.62
CA ASP A 117 -8.81 -10.16 10.43
C ASP A 117 -9.56 -9.88 11.75
N ARG A 118 -9.01 -10.34 12.89
CA ARG A 118 -9.62 -10.17 14.22
C ARG A 118 -9.16 -8.93 14.96
N TYR A 119 -7.87 -8.59 14.89
CA TYR A 119 -7.27 -7.45 15.61
C TYR A 119 -7.23 -6.18 14.75
N GLY A 120 -7.44 -6.30 13.45
CA GLY A 120 -7.42 -5.17 12.53
C GLY A 120 -6.06 -4.98 11.86
N TYR A 121 -6.11 -4.54 10.60
CA TYR A 121 -4.95 -4.44 9.73
C TYR A 121 -3.95 -3.36 10.20
N LYS A 122 -4.44 -2.23 10.72
CA LYS A 122 -3.59 -1.09 11.14
C LYS A 122 -2.66 -1.44 12.31
N GLU A 123 -3.17 -2.14 13.33
CA GLU A 123 -2.38 -2.56 14.49
C GLU A 123 -1.37 -3.63 14.09
N THR A 124 -1.80 -4.59 13.25
CA THR A 124 -0.94 -5.66 12.76
C THR A 124 0.24 -5.13 11.95
N ILE A 125 0.01 -4.14 11.08
CA ILE A 125 1.07 -3.45 10.32
C ILE A 125 2.06 -2.78 11.29
N PHE A 126 1.56 -2.03 12.28
CA PHE A 126 2.43 -1.33 13.23
C PHE A 126 3.33 -2.30 14.01
N VAL A 127 2.75 -3.36 14.59
CA VAL A 127 3.50 -4.39 15.32
C VAL A 127 4.54 -5.05 14.41
N SER A 128 4.16 -5.39 13.18
CA SER A 128 5.07 -6.02 12.22
C SER A 128 6.27 -5.13 11.86
N THR A 129 6.04 -3.84 11.67
CA THR A 129 7.10 -2.86 11.39
C THR A 129 8.07 -2.73 12.56
N VAL A 130 7.57 -2.68 13.79
CA VAL A 130 8.41 -2.65 14.99
C VAL A 130 9.28 -3.91 15.09
N VAL A 131 8.67 -5.08 14.87
CA VAL A 131 9.40 -6.36 14.87
C VAL A 131 10.50 -6.39 13.81
N LYS A 132 10.25 -5.84 12.60
CA LYS A 132 11.27 -5.73 11.55
C LYS A 132 12.43 -4.82 11.95
N ILE A 133 12.13 -3.66 12.54
CA ILE A 133 13.15 -2.72 13.05
C ILE A 133 14.04 -3.43 14.07
N LEU A 134 13.42 -4.14 15.04
CA LEU A 134 14.16 -4.92 16.02
C LEU A 134 15.00 -6.05 15.37
N GLY A 135 14.48 -6.69 14.32
CA GLY A 135 15.21 -7.69 13.53
C GLY A 135 16.49 -7.10 12.91
N TYR A 136 16.36 -5.96 12.23
CA TYR A 136 17.50 -5.28 11.63
C TYR A 136 18.51 -4.79 12.68
N LEU A 137 18.04 -4.22 13.79
CA LEU A 137 18.90 -3.79 14.90
C LEU A 137 19.63 -4.97 15.55
N THR A 138 18.98 -6.13 15.67
CA THR A 138 19.61 -7.34 16.20
C THR A 138 20.72 -7.85 15.27
N MET A 139 20.46 -7.87 13.96
CA MET A 139 21.46 -8.23 12.96
C MET A 139 22.65 -7.26 12.95
N PHE A 140 22.43 -5.99 13.27
CA PHE A 140 23.48 -4.97 13.41
C PHE A 140 24.26 -5.11 14.73
N ALA A 141 23.56 -5.34 15.85
CA ALA A 141 24.17 -5.37 17.18
C ALA A 141 25.03 -6.61 17.43
N PHE A 142 24.65 -7.76 16.84
CA PHE A 142 25.34 -9.02 17.06
C PHE A 142 26.09 -9.49 15.82
N THR A 143 27.42 -9.53 15.91
CA THR A 143 28.33 -9.97 14.84
C THR A 143 28.68 -11.47 14.92
N ASN A 144 27.83 -12.27 15.58
CA ASN A 144 28.00 -13.72 15.71
C ASN A 144 26.88 -14.46 14.99
N TYR A 145 27.13 -15.72 14.60
CA TYR A 145 26.19 -16.53 13.81
C TYR A 145 24.80 -16.58 14.42
N TRP A 146 24.69 -16.86 15.72
CA TRP A 146 23.42 -17.02 16.41
C TRP A 146 22.64 -15.71 16.53
N GLY A 147 23.33 -14.58 16.73
CA GLY A 147 22.72 -13.26 16.75
C GLY A 147 22.19 -12.84 15.37
N PHE A 148 22.98 -13.10 14.32
CA PHE A 148 22.54 -12.87 12.95
C PHE A 148 21.36 -13.78 12.56
N PHE A 149 21.40 -15.05 12.96
CA PHE A 149 20.31 -16.00 12.75
C PHE A 149 19.03 -15.58 13.48
N ALA A 150 19.12 -15.21 14.77
CA ALA A 150 17.98 -14.74 15.55
C ALA A 150 17.39 -13.45 14.95
N GLY A 151 18.24 -12.50 14.56
CA GLY A 151 17.82 -11.28 13.86
C GLY A 151 17.14 -11.58 12.52
N ALA A 152 17.66 -12.53 11.74
CA ALA A 152 17.07 -12.97 10.48
C ALA A 152 15.69 -13.64 10.69
N MET A 153 15.52 -14.47 11.73
CA MET A 153 14.22 -15.07 12.06
C MET A 153 13.20 -14.04 12.54
N LEU A 154 13.64 -13.07 13.36
CA LEU A 154 12.79 -11.97 13.82
C LEU A 154 12.32 -11.11 12.64
N LEU A 155 13.23 -10.79 11.73
CA LEU A 155 12.93 -10.08 10.49
C LEU A 155 11.99 -10.88 9.58
N ALA A 156 12.19 -12.19 9.44
CA ALA A 156 11.32 -13.08 8.68
C ALA A 156 9.89 -13.04 9.21
N THR A 157 9.75 -13.13 10.53
CA THR A 157 8.48 -13.09 11.26
C THR A 157 7.75 -11.77 11.03
N GLY A 158 8.44 -10.64 11.22
CA GLY A 158 7.84 -9.32 10.96
C GLY A 158 7.41 -9.15 9.50
N THR A 159 8.17 -9.68 8.55
CA THR A 159 7.81 -9.60 7.12
C THR A 159 6.61 -10.49 6.76
N ALA A 160 6.51 -11.66 7.39
CA ALA A 160 5.38 -12.57 7.22
C ALA A 160 4.06 -11.97 7.73
N ILE A 161 4.10 -11.25 8.86
CA ILE A 161 2.94 -10.55 9.44
C ILE A 161 2.54 -9.32 8.59
N PHE A 162 3.53 -8.59 8.06
CA PHE A 162 3.31 -7.35 7.32
C PHE A 162 2.54 -7.55 6.00
N LYS A 163 2.84 -8.62 5.26
CA LYS A 163 2.24 -8.91 3.95
C LYS A 163 0.70 -8.97 3.94
N PRO A 164 0.05 -9.83 4.73
CA PRO A 164 -1.42 -9.90 4.75
C PRO A 164 -2.05 -8.58 5.24
N GLY A 165 -1.40 -7.88 6.19
CA GLY A 165 -1.88 -6.61 6.72
C GLY A 165 -1.99 -5.49 5.68
N ILE A 166 -0.94 -5.29 4.88
CA ILE A 166 -0.94 -4.29 3.80
C ILE A 166 -1.96 -4.63 2.73
N GLN A 167 -2.04 -5.91 2.33
CA GLN A 167 -2.99 -6.35 1.30
C GLN A 167 -4.44 -6.16 1.76
N GLY A 168 -4.75 -6.42 3.03
CA GLY A 168 -6.08 -6.17 3.61
C GLY A 168 -6.42 -4.69 3.82
N THR A 169 -5.45 -3.78 3.71
CA THR A 169 -5.68 -2.32 3.84
C THR A 169 -5.93 -1.64 2.49
N LEU A 170 -5.55 -2.29 1.39
CA LEU A 170 -5.66 -1.75 0.02
C LEU A 170 -6.96 -2.16 -0.71
N VAL A 171 -7.78 -3.02 -0.09
CA VAL A 171 -9.12 -3.39 -0.57
C VAL A 171 -10.18 -2.41 -0.10
#